data_AF-S8EA31-F1
#
_entry.id   AF-S8EA31-F1
#
_cell.length_a   1.000
_cell.length_b   1.000
_cell.length_c   1.000
_cell.angle_alpha   90.00
_cell.angle_beta   90.00
_cell.angle_gamma   90.00
#
_symmetry.space_group_name_H-M   'P 1'
#
loop_
_entity.id
_entity.type
_entity.pdbx_description
1 polymer ?
#
loop_
_entity_poly.entity_id
_entity_poly.type
_entity_poly.pdbx_seq_one_letter_code
_entity_poly.pdbx_strand_id
1 'polypeptide(L)'
;IQVLNRSAFHDTDLVCSGDLTYLGESWSKSVGFAEELPLQGDFYAERMIFGVERVDPQRRDKLIDLLDIDLQWRMHKVSDGQRRRVQICMGLLHPYKVLLLDEVTVDLDVVARMDLLDIFREECE
;
A
#
# COMPACT_ATOMS: atom_id res chain seq x y z
N ILE A 1 19.07 -17.35 -2.68
CA ILE A 1 18.25 -16.75 -1.61
C ILE A 1 16.87 -17.38 -1.71
N GLN A 2 16.33 -17.88 -0.61
CA GLN A 2 14.98 -18.47 -0.57
C GLN A 2 14.07 -17.60 0.30
N VAL A 3 12.82 -17.42 -0.14
CA VAL A 3 11.77 -16.70 0.58
C VAL A 3 10.61 -17.68 0.75
N LEU A 4 10.14 -17.92 1.97
CA LEU A 4 9.13 -18.95 2.28
C LEU A 4 9.49 -20.34 1.71
N ASN A 5 10.77 -20.75 1.80
CA ASN A 5 11.33 -21.98 1.22
C ASN A 5 11.21 -22.10 -0.32
N ARG A 6 10.93 -20.99 -1.01
CA ARG A 6 10.81 -20.90 -2.48
C ARG A 6 11.93 -20.03 -3.07
N SER A 7 12.21 -20.20 -4.36
CA SER A 7 13.26 -19.42 -5.03
C SER A 7 12.86 -17.96 -5.21
N ALA A 8 13.64 -17.03 -4.64
CA ALA A 8 13.34 -15.60 -4.72
C ALA A 8 13.33 -15.04 -6.16
N PHE A 9 14.05 -15.67 -7.09
CA PHE A 9 14.25 -15.15 -8.46
C PHE A 9 13.60 -15.98 -9.56
N HIS A 10 13.08 -17.16 -9.23
CA HIS A 10 12.57 -18.13 -10.23
C HIS A 10 11.15 -18.60 -9.95
N ASP A 11 10.60 -18.31 -8.77
CA ASP A 11 9.24 -18.66 -8.42
C ASP A 11 8.33 -17.44 -8.62
N THR A 12 7.60 -17.44 -9.74
CA THR A 12 6.64 -16.37 -10.07
C THR A 12 5.37 -16.43 -9.23
N ASP A 13 5.09 -17.57 -8.58
CA ASP A 13 3.87 -17.73 -7.77
C ASP A 13 3.95 -16.90 -6.48
N LEU A 14 5.16 -16.62 -5.97
CA LEU A 14 5.36 -15.72 -4.81
C LEU A 14 4.75 -14.33 -5.02
N VAL A 15 4.83 -13.81 -6.25
CA VAL A 15 4.31 -12.47 -6.60
C VAL A 15 2.84 -12.56 -7.00
N CYS A 16 2.45 -13.61 -7.72
CA CYS A 16 1.09 -13.77 -8.22
C CYS A 16 0.07 -14.21 -7.17
N SER A 17 0.51 -14.85 -6.07
CA SER A 17 -0.39 -15.33 -5.01
C SER A 17 -0.82 -14.24 -4.02
N GLY A 18 -0.16 -13.09 -4.02
CA GLY A 18 -0.32 -12.05 -2.99
C GLY A 18 0.41 -12.35 -1.68
N ASP A 19 1.15 -13.47 -1.59
CA ASP A 19 1.93 -13.82 -0.40
C ASP A 19 3.09 -12.82 -0.15
N LEU A 20 3.60 -12.21 -1.21
CA LEU A 20 4.63 -11.16 -1.18
C LEU A 20 4.01 -9.81 -1.56
N THR A 21 4.12 -8.84 -0.67
CA THR A 21 3.73 -7.44 -0.93
C THR A 21 4.96 -6.55 -0.92
N TYR A 22 5.08 -5.65 -1.90
CA TYR A 22 6.13 -4.63 -1.98
C TYR A 22 5.51 -3.24 -1.86
N LEU A 23 6.02 -2.46 -0.93
CA LEU A 23 5.73 -1.04 -0.78
C LEU A 23 7.02 -0.26 -1.04
N GLY A 24 7.07 0.48 -2.14
CA GLY A 24 8.20 1.31 -2.56
C GLY A 24 7.78 2.70 -3.01
N GLU A 25 8.76 3.52 -3.41
CA GLU A 25 8.59 4.95 -3.70
C GLU A 25 7.83 5.26 -5.00
N SER A 26 7.97 4.40 -6.02
CA SER A 26 7.42 4.68 -7.34
C SER A 26 6.04 4.04 -7.54
N TRP A 27 5.01 4.87 -7.39
CA TRP A 27 3.66 4.60 -7.92
C TRP A 27 3.35 5.43 -9.18
N SER A 28 4.39 5.89 -9.89
CA SER A 28 4.26 6.45 -11.22
C SER A 28 4.13 5.30 -12.24
N LYS A 29 3.06 5.29 -13.02
CA LYS A 29 2.93 4.33 -14.12
C LYS A 29 3.71 4.90 -15.29
N SER A 30 4.95 4.43 -15.49
CA SER A 30 5.68 4.71 -16.73
C SER A 30 4.95 4.03 -17.89
N VAL A 31 4.14 4.80 -18.62
CA VAL A 31 3.62 4.40 -19.92
C VAL A 31 4.69 4.78 -20.95
N GLY A 32 5.17 3.79 -21.70
CA GLY A 32 6.42 3.85 -22.49
C GLY A 32 6.53 4.89 -23.63
N PHE A 33 5.76 5.98 -23.58
CA PHE A 33 5.87 7.09 -24.53
C PHE A 33 5.53 8.48 -23.94
N ALA A 34 5.23 8.60 -22.64
CA ALA A 34 4.97 9.89 -21.99
C ALA A 34 5.67 9.92 -20.63
N GLU A 35 6.26 11.07 -20.28
CA GLU A 35 6.73 11.39 -18.92
C GLU A 35 5.72 10.95 -17.86
N GLU A 36 6.20 10.67 -16.65
CA GLU A 36 5.43 10.23 -15.49
C GLU A 36 4.11 11.01 -15.37
N LEU A 37 3.03 10.41 -15.85
CA LEU A 37 1.70 10.98 -15.64
C LEU A 37 1.31 10.61 -14.21
N PRO A 38 1.20 11.58 -13.28
CA PRO A 38 0.51 11.31 -12.02
C PRO A 38 -0.87 10.77 -12.37
N LEU A 39 -1.43 9.89 -11.55
CA LEU A 39 -2.78 9.36 -11.73
C LEU A 39 -3.79 10.54 -11.76
N GLN A 40 -4.02 11.13 -12.94
CA GLN A 40 -4.90 12.28 -13.20
C GLN A 40 -6.38 11.84 -13.31
N GLY A 41 -6.74 10.72 -12.71
CA GLY A 41 -8.13 10.34 -12.59
C GLY A 41 -8.78 11.07 -11.40
N ASP A 42 -9.99 11.59 -11.59
CA ASP A 42 -10.83 12.07 -10.48
C ASP A 42 -11.39 10.86 -9.73
N PHE A 43 -10.53 10.20 -8.96
CA PHE A 43 -10.89 9.08 -8.11
C PHE A 43 -10.88 9.53 -6.65
N TYR A 44 -11.94 9.15 -5.95
CA TYR A 44 -12.02 9.23 -4.50
C TYR A 44 -11.22 8.09 -3.88
N ALA A 45 -10.58 8.34 -2.74
CA ALA A 45 -9.92 7.31 -1.94
C ALA A 45 -10.87 6.15 -1.62
N GLU A 46 -12.14 6.46 -1.34
CA GLU A 46 -13.21 5.46 -1.17
C GLU A 46 -13.25 4.45 -2.31
N ARG A 47 -13.29 4.93 -3.55
CA ARG A 47 -13.40 4.06 -4.73
C ARG A 47 -12.17 3.19 -4.90
N MET A 48 -11.00 3.69 -4.52
CA MET A 48 -9.75 2.92 -4.60
C MET A 48 -9.73 1.81 -3.54
N ILE A 49 -10.13 2.11 -2.30
CA ILE A 49 -10.06 1.18 -1.18
C ILE A 49 -11.19 0.14 -1.24
N PHE A 50 -12.42 0.57 -1.49
CA PHE A 50 -13.59 -0.32 -1.56
C PHE A 50 -13.70 -1.03 -2.92
N GLY A 51 -12.98 -0.57 -3.95
CA GLY A 51 -12.91 -1.22 -5.25
C GLY A 51 -12.05 -2.48 -5.26
N VAL A 52 -11.29 -2.75 -4.20
CA VAL A 52 -10.45 -3.94 -4.10
C VAL A 52 -11.29 -5.15 -3.68
N GLU A 53 -11.27 -6.19 -4.50
CA GLU A 53 -12.00 -7.43 -4.21
C GLU A 53 -11.29 -8.29 -3.15
N ARG A 54 -12.08 -9.10 -2.43
CA ARG A 54 -11.60 -10.10 -1.44
C ARG A 54 -10.82 -9.51 -0.26
N VAL A 55 -11.21 -8.32 0.18
CA VAL A 55 -10.66 -7.65 1.36
C VAL A 55 -11.53 -7.93 2.59
N ASP A 56 -10.90 -8.21 3.73
CA ASP A 56 -11.58 -8.28 5.01
C ASP A 56 -12.05 -6.87 5.43
N PRO A 57 -13.38 -6.64 5.62
CA PRO A 57 -13.89 -5.36 6.06
C PRO A 57 -13.27 -4.85 7.36
N GLN A 58 -13.00 -5.72 8.33
CA GLN A 58 -12.43 -5.31 9.62
C GLN A 58 -11.02 -4.77 9.46
N ARG A 59 -10.20 -5.44 8.63
CA ARG A 59 -8.85 -5.00 8.31
C ARG A 59 -8.86 -3.67 7.58
N ARG A 60 -9.71 -3.53 6.55
CA ARG A 60 -9.83 -2.29 5.78
C ARG A 60 -10.19 -1.12 6.69
N ASP A 61 -11.20 -1.30 7.54
CA ASP A 61 -11.70 -0.22 8.40
C ASP A 61 -10.64 0.14 9.47
N LYS A 62 -9.90 -0.85 10.03
CA LYS A 62 -8.74 -0.62 10.91
C LYS A 62 -7.65 0.21 10.21
N LEU A 63 -7.32 -0.12 8.95
CA LEU A 63 -6.30 0.60 8.18
C LEU A 63 -6.72 2.03 7.81
N ILE A 64 -8.00 2.25 7.50
CA ILE A 64 -8.55 3.58 7.23
C ILE A 64 -8.42 4.48 8.45
N ASP A 65 -8.82 3.97 9.62
CA ASP A 65 -8.78 4.71 10.89
C ASP A 65 -7.34 5.02 11.31
N LEU A 66 -6.47 4.01 11.28
CA LEU A 66 -5.08 4.16 11.72
C LEU A 66 -4.26 5.10 10.83
N LEU A 67 -4.46 5.03 9.51
CA LEU A 67 -3.76 5.93 8.58
C LEU A 67 -4.44 7.28 8.45
N ASP A 68 -5.53 7.52 9.21
CA ASP A 68 -6.31 8.76 9.20
C ASP A 68 -6.66 9.17 7.76
N ILE A 69 -7.30 8.24 7.05
CA ILE A 69 -7.69 8.40 5.65
C ILE A 69 -9.12 8.92 5.57
N ASP A 70 -9.30 10.09 4.97
CA ASP A 70 -10.63 10.55 4.58
C ASP A 70 -11.01 9.96 3.22
N LEU A 71 -12.09 9.20 3.21
CA LEU A 71 -12.64 8.54 2.02
C LEU A 71 -13.06 9.53 0.92
N GLN A 72 -13.35 10.79 1.28
CA GLN A 72 -13.72 11.86 0.36
C GLN A 72 -12.51 12.52 -0.32
N TRP A 73 -11.28 12.12 0.04
CA TRP A 73 -10.08 12.61 -0.62
C TRP A 73 -10.09 12.33 -2.12
N ARG A 74 -9.89 13.39 -2.89
CA ARG A 74 -9.66 13.30 -4.33
C ARG A 74 -8.17 13.16 -4.59
N MET A 75 -7.76 12.06 -5.20
CA MET A 75 -6.33 11.72 -5.35
C MET A 75 -5.49 12.74 -6.12
N HIS A 76 -6.14 13.59 -6.93
CA HIS A 76 -5.50 14.69 -7.65
C HIS A 76 -5.39 16.00 -6.84
N LYS A 77 -6.03 16.10 -5.67
CA LYS A 77 -6.02 17.31 -4.79
C LYS A 77 -5.35 17.10 -3.44
N VAL A 78 -5.08 15.86 -3.06
CA VAL A 78 -4.41 15.54 -1.79
C VAL A 78 -2.93 15.88 -1.82
N SER A 79 -2.35 16.11 -0.64
CA SER A 79 -0.89 16.22 -0.47
C SER A 79 -0.21 14.88 -0.75
N ASP A 80 1.10 14.90 -0.99
CA ASP A 80 1.85 13.67 -1.24
C ASP A 80 1.83 12.73 -0.03
N GLY A 81 1.85 13.26 1.20
CA GLY A 81 1.68 12.45 2.42
C GLY A 81 0.30 11.79 2.54
N GLN A 82 -0.77 12.52 2.20
CA GLN A 82 -2.13 11.97 2.14
C GLN A 82 -2.26 10.90 1.05
N ARG A 83 -1.68 11.14 -0.12
CA ARG A 83 -1.59 10.15 -1.21
C ARG A 83 -0.85 8.90 -0.74
N ARG A 84 0.27 9.08 -0.04
CA ARG A 84 1.10 7.98 0.49
C ARG A 84 0.35 7.14 1.51
N ARG A 85 -0.43 7.75 2.41
CA ARG A 85 -1.31 7.02 3.34
C ARG A 85 -2.30 6.12 2.61
N VAL A 86 -2.99 6.62 1.57
CA VAL A 86 -3.91 5.80 0.76
C VAL A 86 -3.17 4.67 0.05
N GLN A 87 -1.97 4.92 -0.49
CA GLN A 87 -1.15 3.89 -1.15
C GLN A 87 -0.72 2.78 -0.19
N ILE A 88 -0.24 3.16 0.99
CA ILE A 88 0.12 2.20 2.05
C ILE A 88 -1.10 1.38 2.44
N CYS A 89 -2.25 2.02 2.69
CA CYS A 89 -3.49 1.33 2.99
C CYS A 89 -3.80 0.28 1.93
N MET A 90 -3.76 0.64 0.65
CA MET A 90 -4.05 -0.27 -0.47
C MET A 90 -3.12 -1.47 -0.52
N GLY A 91 -1.82 -1.28 -0.28
CA GLY A 91 -0.88 -2.41 -0.26
C GLY A 91 -1.06 -3.33 0.94
N LEU A 92 -1.58 -2.82 2.07
CA LEU A 92 -1.84 -3.60 3.28
C LEU A 92 -3.24 -4.21 3.33
N LEU A 93 -4.13 -3.93 2.36
CA LEU A 93 -5.51 -4.45 2.35
C LEU A 93 -5.58 -5.98 2.29
N HIS A 94 -4.65 -6.61 1.58
CA HIS A 94 -4.55 -8.06 1.53
C HIS A 94 -3.59 -8.57 2.60
N PRO A 95 -3.88 -9.73 3.21
CA PRO A 95 -2.93 -10.37 4.11
C PRO A 95 -1.67 -10.78 3.33
N TYR A 96 -0.51 -10.46 3.87
CA TYR A 96 0.79 -10.81 3.31
C TYR A 96 1.51 -11.79 4.23
N LYS A 97 2.37 -12.64 3.66
CA LYS A 97 3.31 -13.47 4.43
C LYS A 97 4.68 -12.82 4.52
N VAL A 98 5.03 -12.03 3.50
CA VAL A 98 6.28 -11.29 3.43
C VAL A 98 5.96 -9.88 2.93
N LEU A 99 6.35 -8.88 3.72
CA LEU A 99 6.23 -7.47 3.37
C LEU A 99 7.62 -6.88 3.16
N LEU A 100 7.84 -6.33 1.98
CA LEU A 100 9.06 -5.59 1.64
C LEU A 100 8.74 -4.09 1.70
N LEU A 101 9.48 -3.38 2.55
CA LEU A 101 9.32 -1.95 2.78
C LEU A 101 10.58 -1.24 2.32
N ASP A 102 10.45 -0.39 1.32
CA ASP A 102 11.53 0.44 0.81
C ASP A 102 11.17 1.92 0.97
N GLU A 103 11.89 2.61 1.86
CA GLU A 103 11.71 4.03 2.21
C GLU A 103 10.26 4.46 2.54
N VAL A 104 9.37 3.51 2.89
CA VAL A 104 7.91 3.71 3.06
C VAL A 104 7.56 4.76 4.11
N THR A 105 8.44 4.99 5.07
CA THR A 105 8.24 5.89 6.20
C THR A 105 8.76 7.31 5.99
N VAL A 106 9.37 7.62 4.84
CA VAL A 106 10.06 8.92 4.63
C VAL A 106 9.07 10.10 4.56
N ASP A 107 7.92 9.93 3.90
CA ASP A 107 6.91 11.00 3.79
C ASP A 107 5.74 10.86 4.78
N LEU A 108 5.89 10.01 5.80
CA LEU A 108 4.92 9.91 6.89
C LEU A 108 5.32 10.84 8.03
N ASP A 109 4.32 11.47 8.66
CA ASP A 109 4.53 12.19 9.90
C ASP A 109 4.92 11.24 11.05
N VAL A 110 5.46 11.80 12.12
CA VAL A 110 5.99 11.02 13.25
C VAL A 110 4.91 10.15 13.91
N VAL A 111 3.66 10.63 13.97
CA VAL A 111 2.55 9.90 14.61
C VAL A 111 2.13 8.74 13.72
N ALA A 112 1.80 9.01 12.45
CA ALA A 112 1.40 7.97 11.50
C ALA A 112 2.48 6.91 11.29
N ARG A 113 3.77 7.27 11.37
CA ARG A 113 4.87 6.31 11.33
C ARG A 113 4.88 5.38 12.53
N MET A 114 4.62 5.89 13.73
CA MET A 114 4.57 5.07 14.95
C MET A 114 3.41 4.08 14.88
N ASP A 115 2.21 4.57 14.53
CA ASP A 115 1.01 3.74 14.44
C ASP A 115 1.19 2.60 13.40
N LEU A 116 1.84 2.91 12.28
CA LEU A 116 2.13 1.94 11.23
C LEU A 116 3.17 0.89 11.66
N LEU A 117 4.20 1.29 12.42
CA LEU A 117 5.18 0.36 12.99
C LEU A 117 4.54 -0.56 14.04
N ASP A 118 3.59 -0.06 14.81
CA ASP A 118 2.85 -0.86 15.79
C ASP A 118 1.99 -1.93 15.10
N ILE A 119 1.32 -1.63 13.97
CA ILE A 119 0.66 -2.67 13.15
C ILE A 119 1.66 -3.72 12.71
N PHE A 120 2.80 -3.31 12.15
CA PHE A 120 3.78 -4.27 11.64
C PHE A 120 4.30 -5.19 12.72
N ARG A 121 4.42 -4.67 13.96
CA ARG A 121 4.76 -5.49 15.12
C ARG A 121 3.65 -6.49 15.44
N GLU A 122 2.39 -6.07 15.50
CA GLU A 122 1.24 -6.95 15.75
C GLU A 122 1.11 -8.06 14.68
N GLU A 123 1.37 -7.75 13.41
CA GLU A 123 1.24 -8.70 12.29
C GLU A 123 2.42 -9.68 12.18
N CYS A 124 3.54 -9.39 12.86
CA CYS A 124 4.72 -10.26 12.89
C CYS A 124 4.73 -11.23 14.08
N GLU A 125 3.87 -11.04 15.08
CA GLU A 125 3.72 -11.92 16.25
C GLU A 125 2.77 -13.09 15.96
#